data_AF-A0A3C2AY97-F1
#
_entry.id   AF-A0A3C2AY97-F1
#
_cell.length_a   1.000
_cell.length_b   1.000
_cell.length_c   1.000
_cell.angle_alpha   90.00
_cell.angle_beta   90.00
_cell.angle_gamma   90.00
#
_symmetry.space_group_name_H-M   'P 1'
#
loop_
_entity.id
_entity.type
_entity.pdbx_description
1 polymer ?
#
loop_
_entity_poly.entity_id
_entity_poly.type
_entity_poly.pdbx_seq_one_letter_code
_entity_poly.pdbx_strand_id
1 'polypeptide(L)'
;MKRWRSRVALVVAAALALLAGLAPPTTTTVSAATYVYDAQSNARVGAQAFGRVDAGPTPLGEVRGRSVPRSTSRRAPSTTPTATFVATEAVEIGVSRSRYPQSAAHIDDAQAAGQPTQLTIDRSGAAARRRASMEGQPRQPGLDRDEYPPAMFEEGGSGSSVRAIDPSDNRGAGASIGNQCWGLPDGTVVQIVVTC
;
A
#
# COMPACT_ATOMS: atom_id res chain seq x y z
N MET A 1 28.86 -55.84 -4.99
CA MET A 1 30.03 -55.03 -5.42
C MET A 1 29.53 -53.64 -5.81
N LYS A 2 29.98 -52.62 -5.08
CA LYS A 2 29.62 -51.20 -5.24
C LYS A 2 30.30 -50.61 -6.47
N ARG A 3 29.55 -49.93 -7.36
CA ARG A 3 30.09 -48.89 -8.26
C ARG A 3 29.01 -47.85 -8.59
N TRP A 4 29.03 -46.71 -7.91
CA TRP A 4 28.50 -45.47 -8.47
C TRP A 4 29.59 -44.40 -8.31
N ARG A 5 30.14 -43.94 -9.44
CA ARG A 5 31.27 -43.02 -9.51
C ARG A 5 30.76 -41.61 -9.75
N SER A 6 31.16 -40.74 -8.82
CA SER A 6 31.82 -39.44 -9.03
C SER A 6 31.09 -38.26 -9.69
N ARG A 7 31.10 -37.21 -8.89
CA ARG A 7 30.81 -35.79 -9.06
C ARG A 7 31.69 -35.05 -10.10
N VAL A 8 31.22 -33.86 -10.50
CA VAL A 8 31.90 -32.54 -10.59
C VAL A 8 31.83 -31.81 -11.97
N ALA A 9 31.05 -30.72 -11.95
CA ALA A 9 31.19 -29.35 -12.51
C ALA A 9 31.95 -29.04 -13.83
N LEU A 10 31.38 -28.16 -14.67
CA LEU A 10 31.66 -26.70 -14.76
C LEU A 10 31.43 -26.12 -16.19
N VAL A 11 30.50 -25.14 -16.31
CA VAL A 11 30.47 -23.85 -17.09
C VAL A 11 30.80 -23.88 -18.61
N VAL A 12 30.02 -23.28 -19.54
CA VAL A 12 30.03 -21.85 -19.94
C VAL A 12 28.84 -21.56 -20.89
N ALA A 13 28.20 -20.39 -20.67
CA ALA A 13 27.56 -19.38 -21.56
C ALA A 13 27.21 -19.71 -23.03
N ALA A 14 26.26 -19.08 -23.72
CA ALA A 14 25.23 -18.06 -23.49
C ALA A 14 24.39 -18.02 -24.78
N ALA A 15 23.12 -17.62 -24.71
CA ALA A 15 22.45 -16.99 -25.86
C ALA A 15 21.30 -16.08 -25.40
N LEU A 16 21.37 -14.86 -25.90
CA LEU A 16 20.49 -13.71 -25.74
C LEU A 16 18.99 -14.01 -25.71
N ALA A 17 18.28 -13.33 -24.81
CA ALA A 17 16.97 -12.74 -25.12
C ALA A 17 16.78 -11.46 -24.28
N LEU A 18 17.09 -10.31 -24.89
CA LEU A 18 16.64 -9.01 -24.41
C LEU A 18 15.20 -8.83 -24.94
N LEU A 19 14.21 -9.03 -24.08
CA LEU A 19 12.83 -8.62 -24.32
C LEU A 19 12.28 -8.10 -23.00
N ALA A 20 12.10 -6.79 -22.94
CA ALA A 20 11.40 -6.10 -21.86
C ALA A 20 9.94 -6.59 -21.84
N GLY A 21 9.68 -7.63 -21.06
CA GLY A 21 8.34 -8.06 -20.69
C GLY A 21 7.88 -7.23 -19.51
N LEU A 22 6.98 -6.27 -19.77
CA LEU A 22 6.12 -5.72 -18.72
C LEU A 22 5.44 -6.91 -18.02
N ALA A 23 5.72 -7.12 -16.74
CA ALA A 23 4.93 -8.04 -15.94
C ALA A 23 3.46 -7.58 -15.99
N PRO A 24 2.48 -8.48 -16.20
CA PRO A 24 1.08 -8.09 -16.17
C PRO A 24 0.73 -7.59 -14.76
N PRO A 25 -0.18 -6.61 -14.62
CA PRO A 25 -0.59 -6.12 -13.31
C PRO A 25 -1.16 -7.28 -12.49
N THR A 26 -0.67 -7.44 -11.26
CA THR A 26 -1.18 -8.41 -10.30
C THR A 26 -2.48 -7.90 -9.69
N THR A 27 -3.58 -8.58 -9.98
CA THR A 27 -4.90 -8.30 -9.40
C THR A 27 -5.02 -8.99 -8.05
N THR A 28 -5.15 -8.21 -6.96
CA THR A 28 -5.51 -8.75 -5.65
C THR A 28 -6.92 -8.30 -5.28
N THR A 29 -7.85 -9.25 -5.20
CA THR A 29 -9.23 -8.99 -4.82
C THR A 29 -9.35 -8.95 -3.29
N VAL A 30 -9.67 -7.78 -2.74
CA VAL A 30 -10.10 -7.63 -1.34
C VAL A 30 -11.41 -6.85 -1.35
N SER A 31 -12.52 -7.55 -1.08
CA SER A 31 -13.87 -7.02 -0.82
C SER A 31 -14.51 -6.10 -1.88
N ALA A 32 -15.55 -6.62 -2.56
CA ALA A 32 -16.59 -5.95 -3.39
C ALA A 32 -16.20 -4.88 -4.44
N ALA A 33 -14.92 -4.58 -4.64
CA ALA A 33 -14.44 -3.70 -5.68
C ALA A 33 -13.10 -4.19 -6.24
N THR A 34 -12.92 -4.06 -7.55
CA THR A 34 -11.62 -4.24 -8.19
C THR A 34 -10.96 -2.88 -8.34
N TYR A 35 -9.76 -2.72 -7.76
CA TYR A 35 -8.92 -1.54 -7.91
C TYR A 35 -7.81 -1.83 -8.91
N VAL A 36 -7.62 -0.91 -9.86
CA VAL A 36 -6.51 -0.98 -10.81
C VAL A 36 -5.48 0.07 -10.41
N TYR A 37 -4.25 -0.40 -10.19
CA TYR A 37 -3.09 0.41 -9.86
C TYR A 37 -2.15 0.47 -11.06
N ASP A 38 -1.51 1.62 -11.26
CA ASP A 38 -0.38 1.72 -12.17
C ASP A 38 0.87 1.12 -11.52
N ALA A 39 1.51 0.18 -12.22
CA ALA A 39 2.64 -0.60 -11.71
C ALA A 39 3.93 0.24 -11.51
N GLN A 40 3.97 1.48 -12.00
CA GLN A 40 5.14 2.34 -11.89
C GLN A 40 5.01 3.43 -10.81
N SER A 41 3.79 3.84 -10.46
CA SER A 41 3.53 4.96 -9.54
C SER A 41 2.69 4.60 -8.32
N ASN A 42 2.10 3.39 -8.27
CA ASN A 42 1.10 3.00 -7.27
C ASN A 42 -0.12 3.93 -7.18
N ALA A 43 -0.30 4.86 -8.11
CA ALA A 43 -1.45 5.73 -8.15
C ALA A 43 -2.73 4.96 -8.55
N ARG A 44 -3.86 5.30 -7.91
CA ARG A 44 -5.17 4.73 -8.24
C ARG A 44 -5.63 5.27 -9.60
N VAL A 45 -5.77 4.38 -10.58
CA VAL A 45 -6.20 4.75 -11.95
C VAL A 45 -7.66 4.38 -12.25
N GLY A 46 -8.33 3.64 -11.35
CA GLY A 46 -9.77 3.38 -11.44
C GLY A 46 -10.30 2.42 -10.38
N ALA A 47 -11.62 2.45 -10.16
CA ALA A 47 -12.35 1.52 -9.30
C ALA A 47 -13.67 1.09 -9.98
N GLN A 48 -13.99 -0.20 -9.94
CA GLN A 48 -15.30 -0.73 -10.35
C GLN A 48 -15.92 -1.52 -9.18
N ALA A 49 -17.13 -1.13 -8.80
CA ALA A 49 -17.96 -1.83 -7.81
C ALA A 49 -18.95 -2.77 -8.52
N PHE A 50 -19.06 -4.02 -8.07
CA PHE A 50 -20.08 -4.94 -8.58
C PHE A 50 -21.36 -4.80 -7.73
N GLY A 51 -22.45 -4.37 -8.38
CA GLY A 51 -23.77 -4.23 -7.75
C GLY A 51 -24.41 -5.56 -7.37
N ARG A 52 -25.16 -5.54 -6.27
CA ARG A 52 -26.05 -6.59 -5.75
C ARG A 52 -26.90 -7.22 -6.87
N VAL A 53 -26.92 -8.55 -6.92
CA VAL A 53 -28.00 -9.33 -7.55
C VAL A 53 -29.08 -9.57 -6.50
N ASP A 54 -30.35 -9.31 -6.82
CA ASP A 54 -31.52 -9.99 -6.26
C ASP A 54 -32.70 -9.83 -7.24
N ALA A 55 -33.45 -10.93 -7.41
CA ALA A 55 -34.39 -11.17 -8.50
C ALA A 55 -35.87 -10.93 -8.11
N GLY A 56 -36.60 -10.17 -8.95
CA GLY A 56 -38.04 -10.25 -9.33
C GLY A 56 -39.17 -10.19 -8.26
N PRO A 57 -40.47 -10.02 -8.65
CA PRO A 57 -41.05 -9.96 -10.00
C PRO A 57 -41.92 -8.71 -10.33
N THR A 58 -42.28 -8.61 -11.62
CA THR A 58 -43.09 -7.62 -12.36
C THR A 58 -44.61 -7.66 -12.04
N PRO A 59 -45.48 -6.70 -12.47
CA PRO A 59 -45.97 -6.70 -13.87
C PRO A 59 -46.30 -5.34 -14.57
N LEU A 60 -46.13 -5.42 -15.90
CA LEU A 60 -46.95 -4.93 -17.04
C LEU A 60 -47.28 -3.43 -17.22
N GLY A 61 -46.75 -2.88 -18.32
CA GLY A 61 -47.23 -1.69 -19.02
C GLY A 61 -46.70 -1.65 -20.45
N GLU A 62 -47.53 -2.08 -21.40
CA GLU A 62 -47.33 -2.10 -22.85
C GLU A 62 -47.23 -0.69 -23.45
N VAL A 63 -46.20 -0.38 -24.26
CA VAL A 63 -46.34 0.58 -25.36
C VAL A 63 -45.39 0.25 -26.52
N ARG A 64 -45.96 0.25 -27.72
CA ARG A 64 -45.39 -0.13 -29.02
C ARG A 64 -44.41 0.92 -29.59
N GLY A 65 -43.35 0.42 -30.22
CA GLY A 65 -42.84 0.84 -31.53
C GLY A 65 -42.14 2.19 -31.68
N ARG A 66 -40.86 2.17 -32.09
CA ARG A 66 -40.35 2.90 -33.28
C ARG A 66 -38.87 2.58 -33.56
N SER A 67 -38.67 2.16 -34.80
CA SER A 67 -37.54 2.28 -35.73
C SER A 67 -36.19 2.81 -35.22
N VAL A 68 -35.16 1.98 -35.42
CA VAL A 68 -33.72 2.31 -35.40
C VAL A 68 -33.35 3.22 -36.58
N PRO A 69 -32.50 4.24 -36.39
CA PRO A 69 -31.61 4.69 -37.44
C PRO A 69 -30.16 4.31 -37.16
N ARG A 70 -29.55 3.73 -38.20
CA ARG A 70 -28.12 3.40 -38.35
C ARG A 70 -27.30 4.69 -38.28
N SER A 71 -26.52 4.87 -37.21
CA SER A 71 -25.53 5.95 -37.09
C SER A 71 -24.14 5.44 -37.46
N THR A 72 -23.62 5.92 -38.58
CA THR A 72 -22.21 5.77 -38.97
C THR A 72 -21.36 6.74 -38.17
N SER A 73 -20.73 6.29 -37.09
CA SER A 73 -19.75 7.08 -36.34
C SER A 73 -18.36 6.91 -36.97
N ARG A 74 -17.87 7.98 -37.61
CA ARG A 74 -16.45 8.13 -37.98
C ARG A 74 -15.64 8.38 -36.70
N ARG A 75 -14.64 7.53 -36.45
CA ARG A 75 -13.65 7.64 -35.38
C ARG A 75 -12.81 8.91 -35.58
N ALA A 76 -12.99 9.90 -34.71
CA ALA A 76 -12.06 11.02 -34.58
C ALA A 76 -10.77 10.55 -33.86
N PRO A 77 -9.58 11.07 -34.22
CA PRO A 77 -8.35 10.77 -33.49
C PRO A 77 -8.38 11.43 -32.11
N SER A 78 -8.26 10.61 -31.07
CA SER A 78 -8.11 11.05 -29.69
C SER A 78 -6.74 11.69 -29.49
N THR A 79 -6.67 13.02 -29.42
CA THR A 79 -5.55 13.73 -28.82
C THR A 79 -5.63 13.56 -27.31
N THR A 80 -4.89 12.57 -26.79
CA THR A 80 -4.67 12.40 -25.35
C THR A 80 -3.93 13.63 -24.81
N PRO A 81 -4.47 14.39 -23.84
CA PRO A 81 -3.68 15.39 -23.15
C PRO A 81 -2.62 14.68 -22.30
N THR A 82 -1.35 14.98 -22.57
CA THR A 82 -0.22 14.60 -21.71
C THR A 82 -0.41 15.29 -20.36
N ALA A 83 -0.86 14.54 -19.35
CA ALA A 83 -0.92 15.01 -17.99
C ALA A 83 0.50 15.19 -17.45
N THR A 84 0.92 16.44 -17.26
CA THR A 84 2.14 16.79 -16.56
C THR A 84 1.95 16.43 -15.08
N PHE A 85 2.63 15.38 -14.60
CA PHE A 85 2.62 15.00 -13.20
C PHE A 85 3.54 15.96 -12.43
N VAL A 86 2.96 16.83 -11.62
CA VAL A 86 3.71 17.54 -10.57
C VAL A 86 3.93 16.57 -9.43
N ALA A 87 5.18 16.19 -9.19
CA ALA A 87 5.55 15.47 -7.98
C ALA A 87 5.20 16.36 -6.79
N THR A 88 4.10 16.04 -6.09
CA THR A 88 3.78 16.69 -4.82
C THR A 88 4.83 16.25 -3.82
N GLU A 89 5.57 17.20 -3.25
CA GLU A 89 6.42 16.94 -2.09
C GLU A 89 5.58 16.29 -0.98
N ALA A 90 6.09 15.19 -0.41
CA ALA A 90 5.37 14.45 0.63
C ALA A 90 5.16 15.34 1.86
N VAL A 91 3.98 15.29 2.47
CA VAL A 91 3.69 16.05 3.69
C VAL A 91 4.55 15.51 4.83
N GLU A 92 5.37 16.36 5.45
CA GLU A 92 6.23 15.93 6.57
C GLU A 92 5.43 15.80 7.87
N ILE A 93 5.67 14.70 8.60
CA ILE A 93 5.12 14.41 9.92
C ILE A 93 6.30 14.30 10.89
N GLY A 94 6.44 15.31 11.75
CA GLY A 94 7.56 15.44 12.66
C GLY A 94 7.37 14.64 13.95
N VAL A 95 8.40 13.89 14.34
CA VAL A 95 8.51 13.28 15.68
C VAL A 95 9.68 13.90 16.42
N SER A 96 9.36 14.69 17.44
CA SER A 96 10.36 15.40 18.24
C SER A 96 11.15 14.41 19.11
N ARG A 97 12.47 14.33 18.87
CA ARG A 97 13.40 13.53 19.66
C ARG A 97 13.51 14.03 21.11
N SER A 98 13.38 15.33 21.32
CA SER A 98 13.37 15.93 22.65
C SER A 98 12.11 15.57 23.46
N ARG A 99 10.97 15.34 22.81
CA ARG A 99 9.71 14.95 23.49
C ARG A 99 9.50 13.45 23.57
N TYR A 100 9.90 12.69 22.56
CA TYR A 100 9.67 11.25 22.41
C TYR A 100 10.97 10.54 22.01
N PRO A 101 12.01 10.55 22.88
CA PRO A 101 13.34 10.05 22.52
C PRO A 101 13.37 8.57 22.15
N GLN A 102 12.53 7.71 22.76
CA GLN A 102 12.55 6.28 22.47
C GLN A 102 11.86 5.95 21.13
N SER A 103 10.71 6.56 20.85
CA SER A 103 10.06 6.46 19.54
C SER A 103 10.91 7.06 18.43
N ALA A 104 11.53 8.22 18.65
CA ALA A 104 12.44 8.83 17.67
C ALA A 104 13.61 7.89 17.33
N ALA A 105 14.27 7.33 18.34
CA ALA A 105 15.34 6.35 18.13
C ALA A 105 14.84 5.10 17.38
N HIS A 106 13.62 4.63 17.65
CA HIS A 106 13.05 3.50 16.92
C HIS A 106 12.79 3.82 15.45
N ILE A 107 12.26 5.01 15.14
CA ILE A 107 12.05 5.48 13.78
C ILE A 107 13.39 5.53 13.02
N ASP A 108 14.41 6.17 13.61
CA ASP A 108 15.73 6.28 12.97
C ASP A 108 16.34 4.90 12.67
N ASP A 109 16.32 3.99 13.65
CA ASP A 109 16.88 2.65 13.50
C ASP A 109 16.10 1.82 12.47
N ALA A 110 14.77 1.93 12.46
CA ALA A 110 13.91 1.21 11.53
C ALA A 110 14.12 1.70 10.08
N GLN A 111 14.21 3.01 9.87
CA GLN A 111 14.52 3.61 8.57
C GLN A 111 15.94 3.24 8.11
N ALA A 112 16.93 3.28 9.01
CA ALA A 112 18.29 2.83 8.72
C ALA A 112 18.37 1.33 8.37
N ALA A 113 17.47 0.52 8.92
CA ALA A 113 17.30 -0.89 8.59
C ALA A 113 16.51 -1.14 7.29
N GLY A 114 16.10 -0.08 6.56
CA GLY A 114 15.46 -0.17 5.25
C GLY A 114 13.93 -0.09 5.27
N GLN A 115 13.30 0.25 6.41
CA GLN A 115 11.88 0.57 6.43
C GLN A 115 11.60 1.87 5.66
N PRO A 116 10.44 2.00 5.00
CA PRO A 116 10.13 3.16 4.18
C PRO A 116 10.00 4.45 5.01
N THR A 117 10.43 5.56 4.43
CA THR A 117 10.26 6.91 5.01
C THR A 117 8.97 7.58 4.53
N GLN A 118 8.54 7.26 3.30
CA GLN A 118 7.27 7.69 2.73
C GLN A 118 6.21 6.64 3.02
N LEU A 119 5.10 7.07 3.61
CA LEU A 119 4.04 6.22 4.11
C LEU A 119 2.68 6.71 3.63
N THR A 120 1.83 5.77 3.22
CA THR A 120 0.51 6.08 2.65
C THR A 120 -0.55 5.91 3.72
N ILE A 121 -1.34 6.95 4.01
CA ILE A 121 -2.37 6.88 5.04
C ILE A 121 -3.47 5.90 4.61
N ASP A 122 -3.69 4.83 5.39
CA ASP A 122 -4.86 3.95 5.29
C ASP A 122 -5.32 3.52 6.68
N ARG A 123 -6.29 4.25 7.21
CA ARG A 123 -6.82 4.02 8.56
C ARG A 123 -7.66 2.76 8.65
N SER A 124 -8.29 2.34 7.56
CA SER A 124 -9.23 1.21 7.56
C SER A 124 -8.54 -0.13 7.83
N GLY A 125 -7.31 -0.32 7.36
CA GLY A 125 -6.51 -1.52 7.57
C GLY A 125 -5.75 -1.60 8.91
N ALA A 126 -5.83 -0.56 9.76
CA ALA A 126 -4.94 -0.43 10.92
C ALA A 126 -5.05 -1.55 11.95
N ALA A 127 -6.27 -2.04 12.22
CA ALA A 127 -6.46 -3.14 13.16
C ALA A 127 -5.81 -4.45 12.67
N ALA A 128 -5.91 -4.72 11.36
CA ALA A 128 -5.32 -5.92 10.75
C ALA A 128 -3.79 -5.83 10.74
N ARG A 129 -3.23 -4.68 10.35
CA ARG A 129 -1.78 -4.44 10.37
C ARG A 129 -1.20 -4.56 11.77
N ARG A 130 -1.82 -3.94 12.78
CA ARG A 130 -1.38 -4.07 14.18
C ARG A 130 -1.45 -5.51 14.69
N ARG A 131 -2.36 -6.35 14.19
CA ARG A 131 -2.35 -7.77 14.52
C ARG A 131 -1.15 -8.48 13.89
N ALA A 132 -0.86 -8.18 12.63
CA ALA A 132 0.23 -8.79 11.86
C ALA A 132 1.63 -8.39 12.39
N SER A 133 1.86 -7.11 12.71
CA SER A 133 3.13 -6.64 13.29
C SER A 133 3.43 -7.28 14.64
N MET A 134 2.39 -7.57 15.42
CA MET A 134 2.49 -8.08 16.78
C MET A 134 2.58 -9.60 16.89
N GLU A 135 2.47 -10.32 15.77
CA GLU A 135 2.54 -11.77 15.73
C GLU A 135 3.95 -12.25 16.13
N GLY A 136 4.03 -13.19 17.07
CA GLY A 136 5.31 -13.70 17.59
C GLY A 136 6.10 -12.74 18.49
N GLN A 137 5.66 -11.49 18.66
CA GLN A 137 6.36 -10.51 19.49
C GLN A 137 5.99 -10.66 20.98
N PRO A 138 6.92 -11.02 21.87
CA PRO A 138 6.62 -11.17 23.28
C PRO A 138 6.19 -9.85 23.92
N ARG A 139 5.24 -9.92 24.85
CA ARG A 139 4.87 -8.76 25.67
C ARG A 139 5.89 -8.59 26.79
N GLN A 140 6.36 -7.37 27.00
CA GLN A 140 7.21 -7.02 28.13
C GLN A 140 6.37 -6.23 29.13
N PRO A 141 6.27 -6.66 30.41
CA PRO A 141 5.49 -5.95 31.41
C PRO A 141 5.95 -4.49 31.56
N GLY A 142 4.98 -3.56 31.57
CA GLY A 142 5.26 -2.13 31.75
C GLY A 142 5.73 -1.39 30.50
N LEU A 143 5.88 -2.07 29.36
CA LEU A 143 6.28 -1.46 28.08
C LEU A 143 5.21 -1.63 27.02
N ASP A 144 5.10 -0.64 26.14
CA ASP A 144 4.30 -0.76 24.93
C ASP A 144 5.18 -1.30 23.79
N ARG A 145 4.57 -2.00 22.83
CA ARG A 145 5.23 -2.42 21.59
C ARG A 145 4.97 -1.36 20.53
N ASP A 146 5.97 -0.52 20.29
CA ASP A 146 5.98 0.43 19.20
C ASP A 146 6.28 -0.26 17.87
N GLU A 147 5.72 0.25 16.78
CA GLU A 147 5.79 -0.33 15.44
C GLU A 147 6.16 0.71 14.39
N TYR A 148 7.15 0.38 13.55
CA TYR A 148 7.51 1.17 12.39
C TYR A 148 7.62 0.28 11.13
N PRO A 149 6.85 0.53 10.06
CA PRO A 149 5.87 1.61 9.93
C PRO A 149 4.62 1.43 10.82
N PRO A 150 4.02 2.53 11.32
CA PRO A 150 2.81 2.44 12.13
C PRO A 150 1.63 1.84 11.36
N ALA A 151 0.77 1.07 12.01
CA ALA A 151 -0.34 0.37 11.34
C ALA A 151 -1.38 1.28 10.67
N MET A 152 -1.42 2.58 10.97
CA MET A 152 -2.31 3.51 10.26
C MET A 152 -1.87 3.81 8.82
N PHE A 153 -0.70 3.32 8.43
CA PHE A 153 -0.16 3.44 7.08
C PHE A 153 -0.22 2.11 6.32
N GLU A 154 -0.30 2.15 4.99
CA GLU A 154 -0.39 0.97 4.13
C GLU A 154 0.80 0.03 4.31
N GLU A 155 1.99 0.59 4.50
CA GLU A 155 3.28 -0.07 4.64
C GLU A 155 3.49 -0.72 6.02
N GLY A 156 2.59 -0.48 6.97
CA GLY A 156 2.63 -1.10 8.28
C GLY A 156 2.18 -2.57 8.29
N GLY A 157 2.38 -3.24 9.42
CA GLY A 157 1.92 -4.60 9.65
C GLY A 157 3.02 -5.64 9.53
N SER A 158 2.83 -6.63 8.65
CA SER A 158 3.81 -7.72 8.52
C SER A 158 5.17 -7.17 8.10
N GLY A 159 6.21 -7.51 8.86
CA GLY A 159 7.57 -7.02 8.61
C GLY A 159 7.88 -5.65 9.20
N SER A 160 6.94 -4.97 9.88
CA SER A 160 7.26 -3.77 10.65
C SER A 160 8.28 -4.08 11.75
N SER A 161 9.22 -3.16 11.94
CA SER A 161 10.09 -3.15 13.11
C SER A 161 9.25 -2.97 14.37
N VAL A 162 9.46 -3.81 15.38
CA VAL A 162 8.76 -3.72 16.66
C VAL A 162 9.76 -3.59 17.80
N ARG A 163 9.54 -2.60 18.68
CA ARG A 163 10.40 -2.32 19.83
C ARG A 163 9.57 -2.12 21.09
N ALA A 164 9.99 -2.73 22.19
CA ALA A 164 9.42 -2.43 23.50
C ALA A 164 9.98 -1.09 24.00
N ILE A 165 9.12 -0.11 24.25
CA ILE A 165 9.48 1.23 24.72
C ILE A 165 8.55 1.70 25.82
N ASP A 166 8.92 2.80 26.49
CA ASP A 166 8.13 3.44 27.53
C ASP A 166 6.70 3.80 27.02
N PRO A 167 5.63 3.44 27.75
CA PRO A 167 4.27 3.71 27.30
C PRO A 167 3.93 5.20 27.14
N SER A 168 4.51 6.09 27.96
CA SER A 168 4.26 7.53 27.87
C SER A 168 4.93 8.11 26.61
N ASP A 169 6.16 7.69 26.33
CA ASP A 169 6.88 8.04 25.10
C ASP A 169 6.08 7.60 23.86
N ASN A 170 5.74 6.31 23.79
CA ASN A 170 5.04 5.69 22.65
C ASN A 170 3.68 6.35 22.36
N ARG A 171 2.84 6.45 23.39
CA ARG A 171 1.47 6.99 23.23
C ARG A 171 1.51 8.47 22.90
N GLY A 172 2.49 9.19 23.45
CA GLY A 172 2.74 10.58 23.13
C GLY A 172 3.13 10.76 21.65
N ALA A 173 4.09 9.97 21.15
CA ALA A 173 4.50 9.99 19.75
C ALA A 173 3.34 9.61 18.82
N GLY A 174 2.62 8.54 19.15
CA GLY A 174 1.45 8.09 18.38
C GLY A 174 0.34 9.15 18.31
N ALA A 175 0.05 9.85 19.42
CA ALA A 175 -0.89 10.97 19.43
C ALA A 175 -0.40 12.15 18.58
N SER A 176 0.91 12.46 18.63
CA SER A 176 1.52 13.53 17.82
C SER A 176 1.42 13.24 16.32
N ILE A 177 1.73 12.01 15.89
CA ILE A 177 1.58 11.55 14.50
C ILE A 177 0.10 11.60 14.09
N GLY A 178 -0.79 11.03 14.92
CA GLY A 178 -2.23 10.99 14.65
C GLY A 178 -2.84 12.38 14.48
N ASN A 179 -2.45 13.35 15.33
CA ASN A 179 -2.92 14.73 15.24
C ASN A 179 -2.43 15.44 13.98
N GLN A 180 -1.15 15.27 13.60
CA GLN A 180 -0.61 15.83 12.37
C GLN A 180 -1.30 15.25 11.13
N CYS A 181 -1.64 13.95 11.17
CA CYS A 181 -2.38 13.29 10.10
C CYS A 181 -3.89 13.58 10.09
N TRP A 182 -4.47 14.20 11.13
CA TRP A 182 -5.93 14.27 11.31
C TRP A 182 -6.66 14.93 10.13
N GLY A 183 -6.10 16.00 9.56
CA GLY A 183 -6.68 16.71 8.41
C GLY A 183 -6.35 16.09 7.04
N LEU A 184 -5.56 15.02 7.00
CA LEU A 184 -5.08 14.41 5.77
C LEU A 184 -5.99 13.23 5.35
N PRO A 185 -6.51 13.20 4.10
CA PRO A 185 -7.35 12.10 3.64
C PRO A 185 -6.56 10.79 3.51
N ASP A 186 -7.26 9.66 3.59
CA ASP A 186 -6.68 8.36 3.23
C ASP A 186 -6.16 8.39 1.78
N GLY A 187 -5.02 7.75 1.54
CA GLY A 187 -4.27 7.79 0.29
C GLY A 187 -3.23 8.93 0.20
N THR A 188 -3.18 9.84 1.19
CA THR A 188 -2.11 10.84 1.26
C THR A 188 -0.78 10.16 1.58
N VAL A 189 0.25 10.47 0.81
CA VAL A 189 1.64 10.08 1.09
C VAL A 189 2.28 11.12 2.00
N VAL A 190 2.77 10.67 3.14
CA VAL A 190 3.47 11.50 4.13
C VAL A 190 4.88 10.99 4.35
N GLN A 191 5.78 11.84 4.83
CA GLN A 191 7.11 11.45 5.24
C GLN A 191 7.28 11.61 6.75
N ILE A 192 7.58 10.52 7.47
CA ILE A 192 7.91 10.64 8.90
C ILE A 192 9.37 11.04 9.04
N VAL A 193 9.60 12.17 9.73
CA VAL A 193 10.94 12.71 10.00
C VAL A 193 11.15 12.90 11.49
N VAL A 194 12.35 12.58 11.98
CA VAL A 194 12.76 12.86 13.36
C VAL A 194 13.25 14.30 13.45
N THR A 195 12.65 15.09 14.34
CA THR A 195 12.99 16.51 14.56
C THR A 195 13.72 16.70 15.88
N CYS A 196 14.57 17.73 15.95
CA CYS A 196 15.41 18.06 17.11
C CYS A 196 14.57 18.67 18.25
#